data_AF-A0A7Y9GZG1-F1
#
_entry.id   AF-A0A7Y9GZG1-F1
#
_cell.length_a   1.000
_cell.length_b   1.000
_cell.length_c   1.000
_cell.angle_alpha   90.00
_cell.angle_beta   90.00
_cell.angle_gamma   90.00
#
_symmetry.space_group_name_H-M   'P 1'
#
loop_
_entity.id
_entity.type
_entity.pdbx_description
1 polymer ?
#
loop_
_entity_poly.entity_id
_entity_poly.type
_entity_poly.pdbx_seq_one_letter_code
_entity_poly.pdbx_strand_id
1 'polypeptide(L)'
;MLRVTLRGAGLPTVTLGTGERLVFGRAPHHATVADDPERALDVTVLELPRCAPHVSRLLGALEVGEEIARLRWHGAGETQVASLFDAPGGARRVTLVEGMSLLLDEGENHLVVLRGREVGPDTWEDLTLVVEVSTPSEQRAPRPGPAPDGLARDEGATAPSPGLVPRTREWYVALALAEPWLVGTDDYPRPPTNREVYERVLRWHGYAWNLERSQRVDDAIKAISALAFSSRDDPFRAPAGRASNVRFAVGRRTAEVRLVTADDLAEVERTARARRGPDPSA
;
A
#
# COMPACT_ATOMS: atom_id res chain seq x y z
N MET A 1 5.33 -30.21 -11.41
CA MET A 1 6.17 -29.44 -10.48
C MET A 1 5.90 -27.98 -10.71
N LEU A 2 5.51 -27.25 -9.66
CA LEU A 2 5.12 -25.85 -9.76
C LEU A 2 6.35 -24.96 -10.01
N ARG A 3 6.20 -23.92 -10.82
CA ARG A 3 7.23 -22.92 -11.05
C ARG A 3 6.68 -21.54 -10.76
N VAL A 4 7.41 -20.76 -9.97
CA VAL A 4 7.01 -19.39 -9.64
C VAL A 4 8.09 -18.42 -10.04
N THR A 5 7.74 -17.40 -10.82
CA THR A 5 8.67 -16.36 -11.26
C THR A 5 8.27 -15.03 -10.65
N LEU A 6 9.19 -14.39 -9.93
CA LEU A 6 9.03 -13.03 -9.43
C LEU A 6 9.87 -12.07 -10.27
N ARG A 7 9.22 -11.01 -10.76
CA ARG A 7 9.84 -9.94 -11.55
C ARG A 7 9.32 -8.57 -11.14
N GLY A 8 10.10 -7.52 -11.40
CA GLY A 8 9.68 -6.14 -11.16
C GLY A 8 10.64 -5.14 -11.80
N ALA A 9 10.26 -3.87 -11.82
CA ALA A 9 11.05 -2.83 -12.49
C ALA A 9 12.41 -2.63 -11.80
N GLY A 10 13.50 -2.96 -12.50
CA GLY A 10 14.87 -2.85 -11.96
C GLY A 10 15.28 -4.01 -11.05
N LEU A 11 14.48 -5.08 -10.97
CA LEU A 11 14.79 -6.29 -10.21
C LEU A 11 15.36 -7.38 -11.13
N PRO A 12 16.29 -8.21 -10.63
CA PRO A 12 16.59 -9.47 -11.29
C PRO A 12 15.36 -10.37 -11.27
N THR A 13 15.09 -11.06 -12.37
CA THR A 13 14.05 -12.09 -12.42
C THR A 13 14.49 -13.29 -11.59
N VAL A 14 13.70 -13.65 -10.58
CA VAL A 14 13.92 -14.81 -9.72
C VAL A 14 12.90 -15.89 -10.07
N THR A 15 13.36 -17.11 -10.29
CA THR A 15 12.49 -18.25 -10.58
C THR A 15 12.74 -19.33 -9.55
N LEU A 16 11.66 -19.76 -8.91
CA LEU A 16 11.62 -20.77 -7.87
C LEU A 16 10.98 -22.07 -8.37
N GLY A 17 11.54 -23.20 -7.95
CA GLY A 17 10.97 -24.53 -8.08
C GLY A 17 10.21 -24.98 -6.83
N THR A 18 9.51 -26.10 -6.94
CA THR A 18 8.87 -26.77 -5.81
C THR A 18 9.88 -27.06 -4.68
N GLY A 19 9.52 -26.72 -3.45
CA GLY A 19 10.35 -26.84 -2.25
C GLY A 19 11.17 -25.60 -1.93
N GLU A 20 11.38 -24.70 -2.90
CA GLU A 20 12.16 -23.48 -2.70
C GLU A 20 11.31 -22.37 -2.06
N ARG A 21 12.01 -21.47 -1.36
CA ARG A 21 11.44 -20.30 -0.70
C ARG A 21 12.18 -19.04 -1.13
N LEU A 22 11.43 -17.96 -1.32
CA LEU A 22 11.98 -16.62 -1.54
C LEU A 22 11.59 -15.69 -0.41
N VAL A 23 12.55 -14.97 0.15
CA VAL A 23 12.30 -13.85 1.05
C VAL A 23 12.73 -12.54 0.38
N PHE A 24 11.88 -11.52 0.44
CA PHE A 24 12.13 -10.25 -0.23
C PHE A 24 11.72 -9.04 0.61
N GLY A 25 12.38 -7.91 0.37
CA GLY A 25 12.15 -6.66 1.09
C GLY A 25 13.28 -5.66 0.90
N ARG A 26 13.29 -4.57 1.70
CA ARG A 26 14.36 -3.54 1.64
C ARG A 26 15.72 -4.07 2.13
N ALA A 27 15.73 -4.96 3.13
CA ALA A 27 16.95 -5.58 3.66
C ALA A 27 16.62 -6.97 4.28
N PRO A 28 16.23 -7.95 3.44
CA PRO A 28 15.65 -9.22 3.89
C PRO A 28 16.66 -10.19 4.52
N HIS A 29 17.96 -9.92 4.41
CA HIS A 29 19.05 -10.76 4.91
C HIS A 29 19.02 -11.02 6.43
N HIS A 30 18.35 -10.17 7.21
CA HIS A 30 18.17 -10.41 8.64
C HIS A 30 17.15 -11.50 8.95
N ALA A 31 16.28 -11.85 7.99
CA ALA A 31 15.31 -12.94 8.16
C ALA A 31 15.93 -14.32 7.93
N THR A 32 17.15 -14.38 7.37
CA THR A 32 17.87 -15.62 7.06
C THR A 32 18.90 -15.99 8.12
N VAL A 33 18.68 -15.67 9.40
CA VAL A 33 19.45 -16.27 10.49
C VAL A 33 19.05 -17.74 10.57
N ALA A 34 19.69 -18.55 9.74
CA ALA A 34 19.46 -19.97 9.68
C ALA A 34 20.17 -20.62 10.87
N ASP A 35 19.39 -20.98 11.89
CA ASP A 35 19.80 -21.97 12.91
C ASP A 35 20.01 -23.38 12.30
N ASP A 36 19.75 -23.55 10.99
CA ASP A 36 19.84 -24.81 10.26
C ASP A 36 20.47 -24.61 8.86
N PRO A 37 21.74 -24.99 8.64
CA PRO A 37 22.47 -24.79 7.40
C PRO A 37 21.92 -25.61 6.21
N GLU A 38 21.16 -26.68 6.44
CA GLU A 38 20.53 -27.46 5.36
C GLU A 38 19.36 -26.69 4.74
N ARG A 39 18.57 -25.99 5.57
CA ARG A 39 17.46 -25.14 5.12
C ARG A 39 17.93 -23.84 4.45
N ALA A 40 19.18 -23.45 4.64
CA ALA A 40 19.73 -22.26 4.00
C ALA A 40 19.90 -22.43 2.48
N LEU A 41 20.00 -23.67 1.97
CA LEU A 41 20.18 -23.96 0.55
C LEU A 41 18.90 -23.75 -0.27
N ASP A 42 17.73 -23.89 0.35
CA ASP A 42 16.43 -23.75 -0.33
C ASP A 42 15.85 -22.34 -0.26
N VAL A 43 16.57 -21.39 0.37
CA VAL A 43 16.11 -20.01 0.57
C VAL A 43 16.85 -19.06 -0.35
N THR A 44 16.11 -18.48 -1.29
CA THR A 44 16.55 -17.34 -2.09
C THR A 44 16.22 -16.04 -1.37
N VAL A 45 17.16 -15.08 -1.38
CA VAL A 45 16.98 -13.75 -0.80
C VAL A 45 17.00 -12.70 -1.90
N LEU A 46 16.00 -11.83 -1.95
CA LEU A 46 15.90 -10.76 -2.93
C LEU A 46 15.73 -9.40 -2.27
N GLU A 47 16.80 -8.61 -2.30
CA GLU A 47 16.76 -7.20 -1.91
C GLU A 47 16.07 -6.37 -3.01
N LEU A 48 15.13 -5.52 -2.60
CA LEU A 48 14.39 -4.65 -3.50
C LEU A 48 15.13 -3.31 -3.67
N PRO A 49 15.53 -2.95 -4.90
CA PRO A 49 16.31 -1.74 -5.14
C PRO A 49 15.43 -0.50 -5.03
N ARG A 50 16.02 0.59 -4.54
CA ARG A 50 15.33 1.88 -4.37
C ARG A 50 14.04 1.77 -3.55
N CYS A 51 14.00 0.87 -2.58
CA CYS A 51 12.88 0.84 -1.63
C CYS A 51 12.89 2.10 -0.77
N ALA A 52 11.71 2.69 -0.55
CA ALA A 52 11.59 3.83 0.35
C ALA A 52 12.01 3.45 1.78
N PRO A 53 12.55 4.39 2.59
CA PRO A 53 13.02 4.09 3.95
C PRO A 53 11.95 3.52 4.89
N HIS A 54 10.68 3.84 4.65
CA HIS A 54 9.53 3.33 5.41
C HIS A 54 9.05 1.94 4.99
N VAL A 55 9.63 1.37 3.94
CA VAL A 55 9.37 -0.03 3.56
C VAL A 55 10.06 -0.96 4.56
N SER A 56 9.33 -2.00 4.98
CA SER A 56 9.85 -2.99 5.92
C SER A 56 11.07 -3.72 5.35
N ARG A 57 12.03 -4.02 6.23
CA ARG A 57 13.25 -4.76 5.86
C ARG A 57 12.92 -6.13 5.24
N LEU A 58 11.95 -6.83 5.85
CA LEU A 58 11.29 -8.00 5.26
C LEU A 58 9.86 -7.61 4.89
N LEU A 59 9.47 -7.79 3.63
CA LEU A 59 8.11 -7.54 3.16
C LEU A 59 7.30 -8.83 3.06
N GLY A 60 7.89 -9.86 2.48
CA GLY A 60 7.16 -11.09 2.22
C GLY A 60 8.05 -12.30 2.08
N ALA A 61 7.44 -13.46 2.28
CA ALA A 61 8.01 -14.75 2.00
C ALA A 61 7.10 -15.51 1.04
N LEU A 62 7.65 -16.00 -0.05
CA LEU A 62 6.97 -16.83 -1.03
C LEU A 62 7.46 -18.27 -0.85
N GLU A 63 6.53 -19.19 -0.60
CA GLU A 63 6.80 -20.61 -0.42
C GLU A 63 6.15 -21.38 -1.57
N VAL A 64 6.94 -22.19 -2.29
CA VAL A 64 6.47 -22.97 -3.44
C VAL A 64 6.27 -24.42 -3.03
N GLY A 65 5.01 -24.83 -2.88
CA GLY A 65 4.64 -26.22 -2.62
C GLY A 65 4.59 -27.07 -3.89
N GLU A 66 4.09 -28.30 -3.74
CA GLU A 66 3.89 -29.20 -4.88
C GLU A 66 2.77 -28.72 -5.80
N GLU A 67 1.69 -28.20 -5.21
CA GLU A 67 0.47 -27.78 -5.93
C GLU A 67 0.13 -26.30 -5.75
N ILE A 68 0.62 -25.66 -4.69
CA ILE A 68 0.23 -24.29 -4.32
C ILE A 68 1.45 -23.39 -4.10
N ALA A 69 1.31 -22.12 -4.48
CA ALA A 69 2.25 -21.07 -4.11
C ALA A 69 1.61 -20.21 -3.00
N ARG A 70 2.31 -20.04 -1.88
CA ARG A 70 1.83 -19.26 -0.74
C ARG A 70 2.69 -18.03 -0.53
N LEU A 71 2.05 -16.87 -0.49
CA LEU A 71 2.66 -15.62 -0.06
C LEU A 71 2.32 -15.35 1.41
N ARG A 72 3.32 -15.20 2.26
CA ARG A 72 3.18 -14.69 3.61
C ARG A 72 3.67 -13.24 3.67
N TRP A 73 2.82 -12.36 4.18
CA TRP A 73 3.13 -10.94 4.32
C TRP A 73 3.69 -10.62 5.71
N HIS A 74 4.82 -9.93 5.73
CA HIS A 74 5.54 -9.49 6.92
C HIS A 74 5.70 -7.96 6.99
N GLY A 75 5.37 -7.25 5.92
CA GLY A 75 5.46 -5.80 5.88
C GLY A 75 4.45 -5.14 6.81
N ALA A 76 4.92 -4.17 7.59
CA ALA A 76 4.05 -3.32 8.42
C ALA A 76 3.22 -2.34 7.58
N GLY A 77 3.68 -2.02 6.36
CA GLY A 77 2.92 -1.25 5.37
C GLY A 77 1.89 -2.10 4.64
N GLU A 78 0.76 -1.49 4.28
CA GLU A 78 -0.25 -2.15 3.45
C GLU A 78 0.25 -2.35 2.02
N THR A 79 -0.09 -3.51 1.46
CA THR A 79 0.20 -3.87 0.07
C THR A 79 -1.07 -4.41 -0.56
N GLN A 80 -1.30 -4.07 -1.82
CA GLN A 80 -2.44 -4.59 -2.56
C GLN A 80 -1.99 -5.77 -3.42
N VAL A 81 -2.78 -6.85 -3.42
CA VAL A 81 -2.62 -7.96 -4.36
C VAL A 81 -3.81 -8.01 -5.29
N ALA A 82 -3.53 -8.04 -6.59
CA ALA A 82 -4.52 -8.33 -7.63
C ALA A 82 -4.11 -9.60 -8.38
N SER A 83 -5.00 -10.58 -8.42
CA SER A 83 -4.90 -11.72 -9.34
C SER A 83 -5.69 -11.43 -10.61
N LEU A 84 -5.16 -11.82 -11.77
CA LEU A 84 -5.77 -11.60 -13.08
C LEU A 84 -6.89 -12.60 -13.43
N PHE A 85 -7.19 -13.58 -12.59
CA PHE A 85 -8.25 -14.57 -12.88
C PHE A 85 -9.67 -13.99 -12.74
N ASP A 86 -10.40 -13.99 -13.86
CA ASP A 86 -11.83 -14.17 -14.13
C ASP A 86 -12.90 -13.73 -13.10
N ALA A 87 -12.68 -12.65 -12.34
CA ALA A 87 -13.78 -11.96 -11.67
C ALA A 87 -14.56 -11.10 -12.70
N PRO A 88 -15.86 -11.36 -12.96
CA PRO A 88 -16.69 -10.44 -13.72
C PRO A 88 -16.73 -9.12 -12.93
N GLY A 89 -16.03 -8.09 -13.38
CA GLY A 89 -15.87 -6.83 -12.65
C GLY A 89 -14.42 -6.31 -12.52
N GLY A 90 -13.42 -7.07 -12.99
CA GLY A 90 -12.02 -6.64 -12.93
C GLY A 90 -11.38 -6.96 -11.57
N ALA A 91 -10.14 -7.44 -11.61
CA ALA A 91 -9.38 -7.98 -10.48
C ALA A 91 -9.67 -7.30 -9.14
N ARG A 92 -10.33 -8.03 -8.23
CA ARG A 92 -10.56 -7.58 -6.85
C ARG A 92 -9.20 -7.45 -6.16
N ARG A 93 -8.82 -6.22 -5.82
CA ARG A 93 -7.60 -5.93 -5.05
C ARG A 93 -7.83 -6.30 -3.59
N VAL A 94 -7.00 -7.19 -3.07
CA VAL A 94 -6.99 -7.55 -1.65
C VAL A 94 -5.91 -6.73 -0.95
N THR A 95 -6.28 -5.99 0.08
CA THR A 95 -5.30 -5.32 0.95
C THR A 95 -4.72 -6.34 1.92
N LEU A 96 -3.41 -6.57 1.84
CA LEU A 96 -2.64 -7.37 2.77
C LEU A 96 -2.19 -6.52 3.96
N VAL A 97 -2.38 -7.07 5.15
CA VAL A 97 -1.82 -6.55 6.40
C VAL A 97 -0.83 -7.54 6.98
N GLU A 98 0.02 -7.07 7.90
CA GLU A 98 1.04 -7.88 8.55
C GLU A 98 0.49 -9.20 9.11
N GLY A 99 1.19 -10.31 8.84
CA GLY A 99 0.81 -11.65 9.31
C GLY A 99 -0.17 -12.38 8.40
N MET A 100 -0.78 -11.71 7.41
CA MET A 100 -1.64 -12.38 6.43
C MET A 100 -0.86 -13.37 5.56
N SER A 101 -1.55 -14.41 5.14
CA SER A 101 -1.07 -15.37 4.14
C SER A 101 -2.11 -15.53 3.05
N LEU A 102 -1.67 -15.56 1.80
CA LEU A 102 -2.50 -15.66 0.61
C LEU A 102 -2.00 -16.82 -0.25
N LEU A 103 -2.93 -17.56 -0.85
CA LEU A 103 -2.62 -18.51 -1.92
C LEU A 103 -2.64 -17.74 -3.24
N LEU A 104 -1.57 -17.89 -4.03
CA LEU A 104 -1.47 -17.25 -5.33
C LEU A 104 -2.12 -18.13 -6.39
N ASP A 105 -2.86 -17.49 -7.29
CA ASP A 105 -3.51 -18.17 -8.40
C ASP A 105 -2.51 -18.48 -9.51
N GLU A 106 -2.84 -19.45 -10.36
CA GLU A 106 -2.10 -19.70 -11.60
C GLU A 106 -2.18 -18.46 -12.53
N GLY A 107 -1.07 -18.11 -13.17
CA GLY A 107 -0.92 -16.90 -13.97
C GLY A 107 -0.32 -15.73 -13.20
N GLU A 108 -0.64 -14.51 -13.63
CA GLU A 108 -0.04 -13.28 -13.13
C GLU A 108 -0.76 -12.73 -11.89
N ASN A 109 0.01 -12.58 -10.80
CA ASN A 109 -0.40 -11.93 -9.57
C ASN A 109 0.40 -10.64 -9.41
N HIS A 110 -0.28 -9.49 -9.33
CA HIS A 110 0.33 -8.19 -9.13
C HIS A 110 0.34 -7.82 -7.66
N LEU A 111 1.54 -7.65 -7.10
CA LEU A 111 1.78 -7.11 -5.77
C LEU A 111 2.13 -5.63 -5.91
N VAL A 112 1.37 -4.75 -5.27
CA VAL A 112 1.60 -3.31 -5.29
C VAL A 112 1.88 -2.80 -3.88
N VAL A 113 3.14 -2.48 -3.61
CA VAL A 113 3.56 -1.84 -2.35
C VAL A 113 3.40 -0.34 -2.52
N LEU A 114 2.41 0.22 -1.82
CA LEU A 114 2.05 1.62 -1.96
C LEU A 114 3.15 2.54 -1.43
N ARG A 115 3.54 3.55 -2.22
CA ARG A 115 4.70 4.43 -1.92
C ARG A 115 5.97 3.65 -1.59
N GLY A 116 6.13 2.47 -2.19
CA GLY A 116 7.21 1.52 -1.87
C GLY A 116 8.55 1.83 -2.54
N ARG A 117 8.58 2.71 -3.55
CA ARG A 117 9.79 3.03 -4.30
C ARG A 117 10.17 4.49 -4.15
N GLU A 118 11.45 4.75 -3.87
CA GLU A 118 12.02 6.09 -3.86
C GLU A 118 12.48 6.49 -5.28
N VAL A 119 12.08 7.69 -5.71
CA VAL A 119 12.40 8.23 -7.03
C VAL A 119 13.21 9.53 -6.93
N GLY A 120 13.13 10.20 -5.78
CA GLY A 120 13.94 11.35 -5.43
C GLY A 120 13.75 11.72 -3.96
N PRO A 121 14.41 12.78 -3.49
CA PRO A 121 14.25 13.27 -2.12
C PRO A 121 12.78 13.50 -1.78
N ASP A 122 12.31 12.84 -0.73
CA ASP A 122 10.93 12.92 -0.22
C ASP A 122 9.84 12.65 -1.28
N THR A 123 10.16 11.87 -2.33
CA THR A 123 9.22 11.54 -3.41
C THR A 123 9.18 10.03 -3.63
N TRP A 124 7.97 9.48 -3.51
CA TRP A 124 7.73 8.04 -3.57
C TRP A 124 6.70 7.67 -4.64
N GLU A 125 6.94 6.51 -5.26
CA GLU A 125 6.05 5.86 -6.22
C GLU A 125 5.64 4.47 -5.71
N ASP A 126 4.57 3.92 -6.29
CA ASP A 126 4.16 2.55 -6.00
C ASP A 126 5.16 1.55 -6.59
N LEU A 127 5.54 0.56 -5.79
CA LEU A 127 6.42 -0.53 -6.22
C LEU A 127 5.58 -1.73 -6.63
N THR A 128 5.55 -2.03 -7.92
CA THR A 128 4.85 -3.19 -8.46
C THR A 128 5.80 -4.37 -8.67
N LEU A 129 5.47 -5.51 -8.06
CA LEU A 129 6.06 -6.81 -8.31
C LEU A 129 5.03 -7.69 -9.02
N VAL A 130 5.49 -8.53 -9.94
CA VAL A 130 4.66 -9.51 -10.64
C VAL A 130 5.14 -10.89 -10.24
N VAL A 131 4.23 -11.70 -9.72
CA VAL A 131 4.45 -13.11 -9.41
C VAL A 131 3.64 -13.95 -10.38
N GLU A 132 4.36 -14.66 -11.23
CA GLU A 132 3.79 -15.56 -12.22
C GLU A 132 3.89 -16.99 -11.72
N VAL A 133 2.74 -17.64 -11.50
CA VAL A 133 2.67 -19.04 -11.10
C VAL A 133 2.31 -19.87 -12.32
N SER A 134 3.12 -20.88 -12.65
CA SER A 134 2.89 -21.72 -13.82
C SER A 134 3.15 -23.19 -13.52
N THR A 135 2.33 -24.04 -14.13
CA THR A 135 2.69 -25.44 -14.37
C THR A 135 3.49 -25.52 -15.66
N PRO A 136 4.68 -26.18 -15.69
CA PRO A 136 5.59 -26.07 -16.82
C PRO A 136 4.99 -26.67 -18.09
N SER A 137 4.68 -25.81 -19.07
CA SER A 137 4.85 -26.14 -20.49
C SER A 137 6.24 -25.63 -20.92
N GLU A 138 6.89 -26.35 -21.83
CA GLU A 138 8.28 -26.11 -22.23
C GLU A 138 8.47 -24.71 -22.85
N GLN A 139 8.74 -23.69 -22.05
CA GLN A 139 9.28 -22.42 -22.57
C GLN A 139 10.28 -21.81 -21.61
N ARG A 140 11.55 -22.06 -21.93
CA ARG A 140 12.73 -21.52 -21.27
C ARG A 140 13.05 -20.15 -21.87
N ALA A 141 12.68 -19.06 -21.18
CA ALA A 141 13.26 -17.76 -21.48
C ALA A 141 14.72 -17.69 -20.94
N PRO A 142 15.65 -17.00 -21.63
CA PRO A 142 17.04 -16.92 -21.22
C PRO A 142 17.22 -16.05 -19.96
N ARG A 143 18.17 -16.43 -19.10
CA ARG A 143 18.65 -15.63 -17.95
C ARG A 143 19.34 -14.34 -18.43
N PRO A 144 18.89 -13.15 -18.02
CA PRO A 144 19.76 -11.99 -17.97
C PRO A 144 20.75 -12.18 -16.82
N GLY A 145 22.06 -12.04 -17.09
CA GLY A 145 23.07 -11.97 -16.04
C GLY A 145 22.88 -10.71 -15.18
N PRO A 146 23.32 -10.71 -13.91
CA PRO A 146 23.14 -9.58 -13.02
C PRO A 146 23.95 -8.37 -13.53
N ALA A 147 23.28 -7.23 -13.69
CA ALA A 147 23.97 -5.94 -13.68
C ALA A 147 24.17 -5.55 -12.20
N PRO A 148 25.43 -5.43 -11.72
CA PRO A 148 25.68 -4.98 -10.36
C PRO A 148 25.55 -3.46 -10.32
N ASP A 149 24.36 -2.96 -9.99
CA ASP A 149 24.28 -1.63 -9.39
C ASP A 149 24.69 -1.78 -7.92
N GLY A 150 25.94 -1.38 -7.63
CA GLY A 150 26.50 -1.33 -6.29
C GLY A 150 25.79 -0.28 -5.45
N LEU A 151 24.57 -0.58 -5.00
CA LEU A 151 23.87 0.21 -4.01
C LEU A 151 24.35 -0.22 -2.63
N ALA A 152 24.62 0.77 -1.78
CA ALA A 152 25.03 0.54 -0.40
C ALA A 152 23.91 -0.21 0.33
N ARG A 153 24.30 -1.26 1.07
CA ARG A 153 23.40 -2.04 1.92
C ARG A 153 22.74 -1.11 2.94
N ASP A 154 21.42 -1.02 2.91
CA ASP A 154 20.68 -0.18 3.86
C ASP A 154 20.48 -0.94 5.18
N GLU A 155 21.38 -0.70 6.13
CA GLU A 155 21.33 -1.28 7.48
C GLU A 155 20.42 -0.48 8.45
N GLY A 156 19.80 0.61 7.97
CA GLY A 156 18.97 1.50 8.79
C GLY A 156 17.68 0.85 9.29
N ALA A 157 17.25 1.23 10.49
CA ALA A 157 15.91 0.92 10.98
C ALA A 157 14.83 1.41 9.98
N THR A 158 13.71 0.69 9.87
CA THR A 158 12.58 1.13 9.03
C THR A 158 12.06 2.46 9.58
N ALA A 159 12.10 3.48 8.73
CA ALA A 159 11.62 4.82 9.07
C ALA A 159 10.09 4.85 9.17
N PRO A 160 9.49 5.80 9.91
CA PRO A 160 8.05 6.01 9.84
C PRO A 160 7.64 6.45 8.42
N SER A 161 6.46 6.00 7.98
CA SER A 161 5.91 6.45 6.68
C SER A 161 5.50 7.92 6.75
N PRO A 162 5.68 8.70 5.66
CA PRO A 162 5.16 10.06 5.57
C PRO A 162 3.67 10.10 5.86
N GLY A 163 3.27 10.94 6.80
CA GLY A 163 1.90 11.02 7.32
C GLY A 163 1.43 12.46 7.52
N LEU A 164 0.11 12.62 7.65
CA LEU A 164 -0.49 13.87 8.07
C LEU A 164 -0.27 14.08 9.56
N VAL A 165 0.05 15.31 9.97
CA VAL A 165 0.18 15.63 11.39
C VAL A 165 -1.21 15.53 12.04
N PRO A 166 -1.41 14.69 13.07
CA PRO A 166 -2.71 14.50 13.70
C PRO A 166 -3.33 15.82 14.18
N ARG A 167 -4.66 15.90 14.12
CA ARG A 167 -5.47 17.04 14.60
C ARG A 167 -5.22 18.37 13.87
N THR A 168 -4.53 18.35 12.73
CA THR A 168 -4.45 19.50 11.82
C THR A 168 -5.67 19.58 10.90
N ARG A 169 -5.83 20.72 10.21
CA ARG A 169 -6.90 20.93 9.22
C ARG A 169 -6.89 19.85 8.15
N GLU A 170 -5.73 19.57 7.58
CA GLU A 170 -5.52 18.59 6.51
C GLU A 170 -5.86 17.18 7.00
N TRP A 171 -5.49 16.83 8.23
CA TRP A 171 -5.82 15.54 8.83
C TRP A 171 -7.33 15.33 9.02
N TYR A 172 -8.05 16.34 9.51
CA TYR A 172 -9.51 16.26 9.65
C TYR A 172 -10.23 16.22 8.29
N VAL A 173 -9.74 16.97 7.30
CA VAL A 173 -10.29 16.92 5.93
C VAL A 173 -10.01 15.55 5.30
N ALA A 174 -8.82 14.98 5.50
CA ALA A 174 -8.48 13.64 5.06
C ALA A 174 -9.40 12.58 5.68
N LEU A 175 -9.67 12.66 6.99
CA LEU A 175 -10.67 11.82 7.65
C LEU A 175 -12.06 11.97 7.02
N ALA A 176 -12.50 13.20 6.78
CA ALA A 176 -13.82 13.45 6.19
C ALA A 176 -13.94 12.87 4.78
N LEU A 177 -12.87 12.97 3.97
CA LEU A 177 -12.83 12.37 2.64
C LEU A 177 -12.78 10.85 2.71
N ALA A 178 -11.94 10.28 3.57
CA ALA A 178 -11.69 8.84 3.67
C ALA A 178 -12.78 8.06 4.40
N GLU A 179 -13.61 8.73 5.21
CA GLU A 179 -14.65 8.13 6.06
C GLU A 179 -15.44 7.00 5.37
N PRO A 180 -15.96 7.13 4.13
CA PRO A 180 -16.72 6.06 3.49
C PRO A 180 -15.95 4.74 3.38
N TRP A 181 -14.66 4.80 3.05
CA TRP A 181 -13.79 3.62 2.95
C TRP A 181 -13.39 3.09 4.32
N LEU A 182 -13.13 3.97 5.28
CA LEU A 182 -12.77 3.58 6.64
C LEU A 182 -13.89 2.84 7.37
N VAL A 183 -15.15 3.09 7.01
CA VAL A 183 -16.33 2.37 7.56
C VAL A 183 -16.75 1.16 6.71
N GLY A 184 -15.97 0.80 5.67
CA GLY A 184 -16.20 -0.38 4.84
C GLY A 184 -17.20 -0.20 3.69
N THR A 185 -17.44 1.04 3.22
CA THR A 185 -18.25 1.28 2.02
C THR A 185 -17.38 1.10 0.77
N ASP A 186 -17.24 -0.14 0.30
CA ASP A 186 -16.42 -0.46 -0.88
C ASP A 186 -17.13 -0.16 -2.22
N ASP A 187 -18.47 0.00 -2.21
CA ASP A 187 -19.31 0.19 -3.41
C ASP A 187 -19.31 1.64 -3.93
N TYR A 188 -18.16 2.10 -4.42
CA TYR A 188 -17.97 3.38 -5.13
C TYR A 188 -18.75 4.57 -4.48
N PRO A 189 -18.44 4.91 -3.21
CA PRO A 189 -19.21 5.88 -2.46
C PRO A 189 -19.19 7.26 -3.13
N ARG A 190 -20.31 7.98 -3.07
CA ARG A 190 -20.34 9.39 -3.47
C ARG A 190 -19.36 10.16 -2.59
N PRO A 191 -18.40 10.90 -3.15
CA PRO A 191 -17.50 11.70 -2.32
C PRO A 191 -18.27 12.82 -1.62
N PRO A 192 -17.85 13.20 -0.40
CA PRO A 192 -18.51 14.26 0.35
C PRO A 192 -18.34 15.61 -0.36
N THR A 193 -19.37 16.44 -0.24
CA THR A 193 -19.39 17.84 -0.67
C THR A 193 -18.58 18.70 0.30
N ASN A 194 -18.19 19.90 -0.11
CA ASN A 194 -17.49 20.85 0.76
C ASN A 194 -18.29 21.16 2.04
N ARG A 195 -19.63 21.22 1.92
CA ARG A 195 -20.52 21.43 3.07
C ARG A 195 -20.48 20.25 4.03
N GLU A 196 -20.57 19.01 3.54
CA GLU A 196 -20.47 17.82 4.39
C GLU A 196 -19.10 17.71 5.06
N VAL A 197 -18.01 18.03 4.33
CA VAL A 197 -16.67 18.11 4.92
C VAL A 197 -16.65 19.13 6.06
N TYR A 198 -17.13 20.35 5.82
CA TYR A 198 -17.22 21.39 6.86
C TYR A 198 -18.03 20.93 8.08
N GLU A 199 -19.22 20.36 7.87
CA GLU A 199 -20.12 19.92 8.95
C GLU A 199 -19.50 18.77 9.77
N ARG A 200 -18.84 17.81 9.11
CA ARG A 200 -18.11 16.71 9.77
C ARG A 200 -16.95 17.24 10.61
N VAL A 201 -16.12 18.11 10.04
CA VAL A 201 -14.99 18.70 10.78
C VAL A 201 -15.47 19.56 11.94
N LEU A 202 -16.51 20.36 11.76
CA LEU A 202 -17.11 21.14 12.84
C LEU A 202 -17.63 20.24 13.95
N ARG A 203 -18.31 19.14 13.61
CA ARG A 203 -18.77 18.14 14.58
C ARG A 203 -17.60 17.48 15.32
N TRP A 204 -16.55 17.08 14.61
CA TRP A 204 -15.42 16.33 15.16
C TRP A 204 -14.39 17.18 15.88
N HIS A 205 -14.25 18.46 15.56
CA HIS A 205 -13.23 19.31 16.15
C HIS A 205 -13.83 20.49 16.95
N GLY A 206 -15.09 20.86 16.71
CA GLY A 206 -15.74 22.03 17.34
C GLY A 206 -15.37 23.36 16.70
N TYR A 207 -14.35 23.36 15.84
CA TYR A 207 -13.92 24.48 15.01
C TYR A 207 -13.45 23.95 13.65
N ALA A 208 -13.79 24.64 12.56
CA ALA A 208 -13.58 24.12 11.21
C ALA A 208 -12.73 25.03 10.31
N TRP A 209 -11.80 25.84 10.85
CA TRP A 209 -10.79 26.60 10.06
C TRP A 209 -11.33 27.33 8.81
N ASN A 210 -12.53 27.90 8.88
CA ASN A 210 -13.22 28.54 7.76
C ASN A 210 -13.44 27.62 6.53
N LEU A 211 -13.59 26.31 6.73
CA LEU A 211 -13.89 25.31 5.70
C LEU A 211 -15.28 25.50 5.05
N GLU A 212 -16.12 26.38 5.60
CA GLU A 212 -17.32 26.90 4.92
C GLU A 212 -16.98 27.49 3.53
N ARG A 213 -15.75 27.99 3.36
CA ARG A 213 -15.24 28.48 2.07
C ARG A 213 -14.67 27.30 1.29
N SER A 214 -15.30 26.97 0.16
CA SER A 214 -14.87 25.89 -0.75
C SER A 214 -13.37 25.89 -1.06
N GLN A 215 -12.76 27.05 -1.28
CA GLN A 215 -11.32 27.17 -1.55
C GLN A 215 -10.46 26.57 -0.42
N ARG A 216 -10.85 26.75 0.85
CA ARG A 216 -10.09 26.23 1.99
C ARG A 216 -10.14 24.71 2.08
N VAL A 217 -11.25 24.11 1.65
CA VAL A 217 -11.35 22.66 1.48
C VAL A 217 -10.42 22.23 0.35
N ASP A 218 -10.53 22.84 -0.83
CA ASP A 218 -9.74 22.47 -2.01
C ASP A 218 -8.22 22.61 -1.78
N ASP A 219 -7.78 23.63 -1.05
CA ASP A 219 -6.38 23.80 -0.63
C ASP A 219 -5.89 22.62 0.23
N ALA A 220 -6.72 22.15 1.16
CA ALA A 220 -6.41 20.99 1.99
C ALA A 220 -6.37 19.70 1.15
N ILE A 221 -7.31 19.53 0.21
CA ILE A 221 -7.33 18.38 -0.71
C ILE A 221 -6.05 18.34 -1.55
N LYS A 222 -5.57 19.50 -2.02
CA LYS A 222 -4.31 19.58 -2.77
C LYS A 222 -3.10 19.19 -1.94
N ALA A 223 -3.05 19.61 -0.67
CA ALA A 223 -1.98 19.22 0.25
C ALA A 223 -1.98 17.71 0.55
N ILE A 224 -3.16 17.13 0.77
CA ILE A 224 -3.34 15.68 0.98
C ILE A 224 -2.92 14.91 -0.28
N SER A 225 -3.33 15.37 -1.47
CA SER A 225 -2.99 14.74 -2.74
C SER A 225 -1.47 14.62 -2.94
N ALA A 226 -0.73 15.67 -2.61
CA ALA A 226 0.73 15.69 -2.73
C ALA A 226 1.44 14.68 -1.81
N LEU A 227 0.79 14.22 -0.73
CA LEU A 227 1.31 13.19 0.18
C LEU A 227 0.83 11.78 -0.20
N ALA A 228 -0.36 11.69 -0.81
CA ALA A 228 -1.03 10.43 -1.12
C ALA A 228 -0.61 9.82 -2.47
N PHE A 229 -0.20 10.66 -3.43
CA PHE A 229 0.14 10.29 -4.79
C PHE A 229 1.60 10.58 -5.14
N SER A 230 2.10 9.86 -6.14
CA SER A 230 3.32 10.23 -6.86
C SER A 230 3.07 11.50 -7.68
N SER A 231 4.14 12.16 -8.14
CA SER A 231 4.03 13.34 -9.02
C SER A 231 3.34 13.03 -10.36
N ARG A 232 3.46 11.79 -10.85
CA ARG A 232 2.87 11.32 -12.10
C ARG A 232 1.37 11.03 -11.97
N ASP A 233 0.96 10.53 -10.82
CA ASP A 233 -0.42 10.08 -10.57
C ASP A 233 -1.26 11.12 -9.81
N ASP A 234 -0.63 12.19 -9.29
CA ASP A 234 -1.32 13.26 -8.57
C ASP A 234 -2.35 13.94 -9.50
N PRO A 235 -3.66 13.88 -9.19
CA PRO A 235 -4.72 14.46 -10.01
C PRO A 235 -4.62 15.98 -10.19
N PHE A 236 -3.81 16.67 -9.37
CA PHE A 236 -3.55 18.10 -9.53
C PHE A 236 -2.30 18.42 -10.36
N ARG A 237 -1.44 17.45 -10.66
CA ARG A 237 -0.18 17.63 -11.40
C ARG A 237 -0.13 16.85 -12.72
N ALA A 238 -0.89 15.76 -12.85
CA ALA A 238 -0.88 14.91 -14.03
C ALA A 238 -1.33 15.67 -15.30
N PRO A 239 -0.57 15.61 -16.42
CA PRO A 239 -0.86 16.36 -17.64
C PRO A 239 -2.01 15.79 -18.49
N ALA A 240 -2.48 14.57 -18.20
CA ALA A 240 -3.52 13.89 -18.97
C ALA A 240 -4.78 13.66 -18.13
N GLY A 241 -5.89 14.27 -18.53
CA GLY A 241 -7.24 13.98 -18.02
C GLY A 241 -7.42 14.25 -16.53
N ARG A 242 -7.83 15.47 -16.17
CA ARG A 242 -8.27 15.81 -14.81
C ARG A 242 -9.21 14.70 -14.32
N ALA A 243 -8.82 13.98 -13.26
CA ALA A 243 -9.65 12.90 -12.73
C ALA A 243 -11.09 13.40 -12.62
N SER A 244 -12.04 12.69 -13.24
CA SER A 244 -13.45 13.13 -13.30
C SER A 244 -14.03 13.37 -11.91
N ASN A 245 -13.42 12.77 -10.89
CA ASN A 245 -13.74 12.99 -9.50
C ASN A 245 -12.50 13.00 -8.58
N VAL A 246 -11.82 14.15 -8.52
CA VAL A 246 -10.61 14.34 -7.70
C VAL A 246 -10.85 14.01 -6.21
N ARG A 247 -11.98 14.42 -5.63
CA ARG A 247 -12.28 14.16 -4.21
C ARG A 247 -12.40 12.68 -3.91
N PHE A 248 -13.05 11.94 -4.82
CA PHE A 248 -13.16 10.49 -4.72
C PHE A 248 -11.78 9.84 -4.78
N ALA A 249 -10.97 10.20 -5.78
CA ALA A 249 -9.62 9.65 -5.95
C ALA A 249 -8.74 9.92 -4.72
N VAL A 250 -8.74 11.16 -4.22
CA VAL A 250 -7.97 11.54 -3.04
C VAL A 250 -8.48 10.84 -1.79
N GLY A 251 -9.79 10.78 -1.55
CA GLY A 251 -10.36 10.10 -0.38
C GLY A 251 -10.03 8.61 -0.35
N ARG A 252 -10.22 7.92 -1.47
CA ARG A 252 -9.88 6.50 -1.64
C ARG A 252 -8.40 6.28 -1.39
N ARG A 253 -7.54 7.05 -2.06
CA ARG A 253 -6.09 6.90 -1.96
C ARG A 253 -5.59 7.18 -0.54
N THR A 254 -6.18 8.17 0.14
CA THR A 254 -5.85 8.52 1.53
C THR A 254 -6.10 7.33 2.47
N ALA A 255 -7.21 6.61 2.27
CA ALA A 255 -7.50 5.38 3.01
C ALA A 255 -6.51 4.26 2.65
N GLU A 256 -6.26 4.02 1.35
CA GLU A 256 -5.35 2.98 0.86
C GLU A 256 -3.91 3.16 1.37
N VAL A 257 -3.41 4.40 1.43
CA VAL A 257 -2.04 4.68 1.93
C VAL A 257 -1.98 4.94 3.44
N ARG A 258 -3.10 4.76 4.14
CA ARG A 258 -3.26 4.99 5.59
C ARG A 258 -2.72 6.35 6.07
N LEU A 259 -3.00 7.43 5.33
CA LEU A 259 -2.74 8.77 5.87
C LEU A 259 -3.65 9.09 7.08
N VAL A 260 -4.79 8.42 7.13
CA VAL A 260 -5.73 8.35 8.26
C VAL A 260 -6.29 6.93 8.33
N THR A 261 -6.69 6.49 9.52
CA THR A 261 -7.12 5.12 9.82
C THR A 261 -8.53 5.05 10.41
N ALA A 262 -9.10 3.83 10.49
CA ALA A 262 -10.36 3.60 11.17
C ALA A 262 -10.28 3.91 12.68
N ASP A 263 -9.12 3.70 13.30
CA ASP A 263 -8.89 4.04 14.70
C ASP A 263 -8.89 5.56 14.93
N ASP A 264 -8.28 6.32 14.01
CA ASP A 264 -8.34 7.79 14.01
C ASP A 264 -9.80 8.28 13.93
N LEU A 265 -10.60 7.67 13.05
CA LEU A 265 -12.02 7.98 12.91
C LEU A 265 -12.78 7.67 14.21
N ALA A 266 -12.53 6.51 14.82
CA ALA A 266 -13.14 6.12 16.08
C ALA A 266 -12.73 7.05 17.24
N GLU A 267 -11.49 7.54 17.29
CA GLU A 267 -11.04 8.53 18.28
C GLU A 267 -11.78 9.87 18.13
N VAL A 268 -11.87 10.42 16.92
CA VAL A 268 -12.54 11.72 16.72
C VAL A 268 -14.04 11.63 17.00
N GLU A 269 -14.68 10.50 16.68
CA GLU A 269 -16.07 10.26 17.03
C GLU A 269 -16.28 10.19 18.55
N ARG A 270 -15.46 9.42 19.27
CA ARG A 270 -15.53 9.35 20.73
C ARG A 270 -15.35 10.72 21.37
N THR A 271 -14.37 11.49 20.90
CA THR A 271 -14.06 12.84 21.39
C THR A 271 -15.19 13.83 21.09
N ALA A 272 -15.85 13.70 19.93
CA ALA A 272 -17.02 14.50 19.58
C ALA A 272 -18.23 14.18 20.48
N ARG A 273 -18.48 12.89 20.74
CA ARG A 273 -19.57 12.44 21.63
C ARG A 273 -19.35 12.94 23.06
N ALA A 274 -18.13 12.82 23.59
CA ALA A 274 -17.81 13.28 24.93
C ALA A 274 -18.06 14.79 25.14
N ARG A 275 -17.81 15.63 24.12
CA ARG A 275 -18.08 17.07 24.19
C ARG A 275 -19.56 17.46 24.13
N ARG A 276 -20.41 16.60 23.55
CA ARG A 276 -21.86 16.85 23.48
C ARG A 276 -22.58 16.56 24.81
N GLY A 277 -21.90 15.94 25.79
CA GLY A 277 -22.50 15.51 27.05
C GLY A 277 -23.42 14.30 26.89
N PRO A 278 -23.82 13.63 27.98
CA PRO A 278 -24.88 12.63 27.92
C PRO A 278 -26.18 13.28 27.46
N ASP A 279 -26.90 12.60 26.58
CA ASP A 279 -28.21 13.04 26.09
C ASP A 279 -29.14 13.20 27.31
N PRO A 280 -29.82 14.34 27.52
CA PRO A 280 -30.69 14.56 28.67
C PRO A 280 -32.00 13.72 28.67
N SER A 281 -32.05 12.64 27.87
CA SER A 281 -33.21 11.74 27.74
C SER A 281 -32.83 10.26 27.82
N ALA A 282 -32.01 9.90 28.83
CA ALA A 282 -31.82 8.52 29.28
C ALA A 282 -32.21 8.41 30.77
#